data_AF-A0A6A4NHH3-F1
#
_entry.id   AF-A0A6A4NHH3-F1
#
_cell.length_a   1.000
_cell.length_b   1.000
_cell.length_c   1.000
_cell.angle_alpha   90.00
_cell.angle_beta   90.00
_cell.angle_gamma   90.00
#
_symmetry.space_group_name_H-M   'P 1'
#
loop_
_entity.id
_entity.type
_entity.pdbx_description
1 polymer ?
#
loop_
_entity_poly.entity_id
_entity_poly.type
_entity_poly.pdbx_seq_one_letter_code
_entity_poly.pdbx_strand_id
1 'polypeptide(L)'
;MRTLYTHSTNLTNLPICHYSQFLSPNPNTLSLVPSSSQIPHFTSISSKKQRFSSSLIRSSMASPLPNPFSVLFVCLGNICRSPAAEGVFTDLVKKRGFDANFKIDSAGTIDYHEGNEADQRMKAASKRRGIEITSISRPIRPSDFVDFDLILAMDKQNREDILEAFNRWKFSQTLPEDGHKKVKLMCSYCNKHDETEVPDPYYGGHKGFEKVLDLLEDACESLLESILAENKHIQDP
;
A
#
# COMPACT_ATOMS: atom_id res chain seq x y z
N MET A 1 -13.98 -20.09 55.65
CA MET A 1 -12.75 -20.89 55.83
C MET A 1 -12.24 -21.25 54.44
N ARG A 2 -11.29 -20.48 53.88
CA ARG A 2 -9.87 -20.85 53.67
C ARG A 2 -9.72 -22.28 53.12
N THR A 3 -9.17 -22.48 51.93
CA THR A 3 -7.71 -22.50 51.74
C THR A 3 -7.31 -22.27 50.27
N LEU A 4 -6.26 -21.48 50.08
CA LEU A 4 -5.54 -21.17 48.85
C LEU A 4 -4.56 -22.32 48.52
N TYR A 5 -4.36 -22.64 47.25
CA TYR A 5 -3.14 -23.32 46.80
C TYR A 5 -2.56 -22.61 45.58
N THR A 6 -1.45 -21.94 45.84
CA THR A 6 -0.47 -21.41 44.89
C THR A 6 0.47 -22.52 44.45
N HIS A 7 0.74 -22.66 43.16
CA HIS A 7 1.96 -23.31 42.69
C HIS A 7 2.69 -22.41 41.71
N SER A 8 3.86 -21.97 42.19
CA SER A 8 4.95 -21.31 41.48
C SER A 8 6.02 -22.37 41.23
N THR A 9 6.49 -22.52 40.00
CA THR A 9 7.83 -23.07 39.71
C THR A 9 8.41 -22.48 38.43
N ASN A 10 9.43 -21.64 38.65
CA ASN A 10 10.66 -21.42 37.92
C ASN A 10 10.86 -22.10 36.55
N LEU A 11 11.15 -21.27 35.54
CA LEU A 11 11.97 -21.59 34.37
C LEU A 11 12.64 -20.29 33.91
N THR A 12 13.98 -20.21 33.99
CA THR A 12 14.87 -19.50 33.05
C THR A 12 16.30 -19.53 33.57
N ASN A 13 17.09 -20.43 33.00
CA ASN A 13 18.55 -20.38 33.01
C ASN A 13 18.98 -21.10 31.74
N LEU A 14 19.53 -20.38 30.76
CA LEU A 14 20.33 -20.85 29.61
C LEU A 14 20.87 -19.60 28.86
N PRO A 15 21.96 -19.69 28.09
CA PRO A 15 23.15 -18.87 28.30
C PRO A 15 23.42 -17.86 27.18
N ILE A 16 24.24 -16.87 27.55
CA ILE A 16 24.79 -15.80 26.72
C ILE A 16 25.74 -16.40 25.67
N CYS A 17 25.39 -16.29 24.39
CA CYS A 17 26.29 -16.57 23.27
C CYS A 17 26.85 -15.25 22.72
N HIS A 18 28.17 -15.08 22.91
CA HIS A 18 28.98 -14.10 22.20
C HIS A 18 29.09 -14.48 20.72
N TYR A 19 28.91 -13.51 19.81
CA TYR A 19 29.53 -13.58 18.50
C TYR A 19 29.95 -12.18 18.05
N SER A 20 31.26 -11.99 17.99
CA SER A 20 31.93 -10.84 17.38
C SER A 20 32.24 -11.20 15.93
N GLN A 21 32.01 -10.26 15.01
CA GLN A 21 32.81 -10.03 13.80
C GLN A 21 32.07 -9.02 12.92
N PHE A 22 32.61 -7.81 12.76
CA PHE A 22 32.60 -7.14 11.46
C PHE A 22 33.83 -6.23 11.32
N LEU A 23 34.43 -6.37 10.14
CA LEU A 23 35.73 -5.89 9.69
C LEU A 23 35.72 -4.39 9.38
N SER A 24 36.85 -3.74 9.63
CA SER A 24 37.16 -2.38 9.16
C SER A 24 37.36 -2.30 7.64
N PRO A 25 37.03 -1.18 6.99
CA PRO A 25 37.50 -0.89 5.64
C PRO A 25 38.79 -0.02 5.65
N ASN A 26 39.72 -0.36 4.77
CA ASN A 26 40.95 0.40 4.48
C ASN A 26 40.74 1.22 3.19
N PRO A 27 41.12 2.51 3.12
CA PRO A 27 40.94 3.34 1.92
C PRO A 27 42.21 3.38 1.06
N ASN A 28 42.04 3.42 -0.26
CA ASN A 28 42.93 3.90 -1.34
C ASN A 28 42.38 3.28 -2.64
N THR A 29 42.19 3.96 -3.76
CA THR A 29 43.18 4.76 -4.49
C THR A 29 42.47 5.61 -5.54
N LEU A 30 42.93 6.84 -5.71
CA LEU A 30 42.69 7.70 -6.87
C LEU A 30 43.07 6.99 -8.19
N SER A 31 42.40 7.31 -9.29
CA SER A 31 43.09 7.86 -10.48
C SER A 31 42.19 8.03 -11.73
N LEU A 32 42.51 9.12 -12.43
CA LEU A 32 42.55 9.31 -13.90
C LEU A 32 41.27 9.67 -14.69
N VAL A 33 41.26 10.97 -15.00
CA VAL A 33 40.59 11.70 -16.08
C VAL A 33 41.02 11.16 -17.46
N PRO A 34 40.15 11.25 -18.49
CA PRO A 34 40.62 11.54 -19.84
C PRO A 34 40.01 12.82 -20.41
N SER A 35 40.91 13.67 -20.89
CA SER A 35 40.67 14.77 -21.82
C SER A 35 40.73 14.23 -23.24
N SER A 36 39.77 14.59 -24.09
CA SER A 36 40.06 14.91 -25.50
C SER A 36 38.87 15.60 -26.15
N SER A 37 39.12 16.85 -26.53
CA SER A 37 38.43 17.69 -27.50
C SER A 37 38.42 17.07 -28.90
N GLN A 38 37.40 17.40 -29.71
CA GLN A 38 37.56 18.02 -31.04
C GLN A 38 36.22 18.33 -31.72
N ILE A 39 36.09 19.59 -32.13
CA ILE A 39 35.11 20.14 -33.08
C ILE A 39 35.76 20.12 -34.47
N PRO A 40 34.99 20.01 -35.57
CA PRO A 40 35.23 20.95 -36.65
C PRO A 40 33.97 21.58 -37.28
N HIS A 41 34.25 22.75 -37.84
CA HIS A 41 33.39 23.73 -38.49
C HIS A 41 32.72 23.28 -39.80
N PHE A 42 31.47 23.72 -39.95
CA PHE A 42 30.88 24.51 -41.06
C PHE A 42 31.32 24.24 -42.51
N THR A 43 30.36 23.87 -43.37
CA THR A 43 30.23 24.46 -44.72
C THR A 43 28.76 24.63 -45.13
N SER A 44 28.55 25.74 -45.84
CA SER A 44 27.30 26.31 -46.34
C SER A 44 26.77 25.57 -47.58
N ILE A 45 25.47 25.28 -47.64
CA ILE A 45 24.75 25.01 -48.90
C ILE A 45 23.33 25.61 -48.87
N SER A 46 23.19 26.67 -49.66
CA SER A 46 22.12 26.98 -50.63
C SER A 46 20.65 26.72 -50.31
N SER A 47 19.94 27.85 -50.23
CA SER A 47 18.49 28.05 -50.21
C SER A 47 17.76 27.38 -51.39
N LYS A 48 16.82 26.47 -51.09
CA LYS A 48 15.70 26.12 -51.98
C LYS A 48 14.38 26.28 -51.24
N LYS A 49 13.62 27.30 -51.63
CA LYS A 49 12.19 27.47 -51.31
C LYS A 49 11.42 26.26 -51.85
N GLN A 50 10.89 25.42 -50.98
CA GLN A 50 9.77 24.54 -51.33
C GLN A 50 8.55 24.93 -50.51
N ARG A 51 7.50 25.33 -51.23
CA ARG A 51 6.13 25.49 -50.73
C ARG A 51 5.68 24.13 -50.21
N PHE A 52 5.50 24.00 -48.90
CA PHE A 52 4.72 22.92 -48.32
C PHE A 52 3.41 23.47 -47.78
N SER A 53 2.35 22.83 -48.26
CA SER A 53 0.95 23.05 -47.95
C SER A 53 0.73 23.09 -46.43
N SER A 54 0.02 24.12 -45.95
CA SER A 54 -0.44 24.25 -44.57
C SER A 54 -1.50 23.18 -44.29
N SER A 55 -1.04 21.97 -43.99
CA SER A 55 -1.83 20.97 -43.27
C SER A 55 -1.89 21.42 -41.82
N LEU A 56 -3.09 21.82 -41.39
CA LEU A 56 -3.42 21.98 -39.98
C LEU A 56 -3.31 20.60 -39.32
N ILE A 57 -2.13 20.24 -38.84
CA ILE A 57 -2.01 19.21 -37.82
C ILE A 57 -2.59 19.84 -36.55
N ARG A 58 -3.88 19.58 -36.34
CA ARG A 58 -4.50 19.77 -35.04
C ARG A 58 -3.87 18.73 -34.12
N SER A 59 -2.77 19.08 -33.47
CA SER A 59 -2.31 18.35 -32.29
C SER A 59 -3.44 18.41 -31.28
N SER A 60 -4.21 17.33 -31.22
CA SER A 60 -5.07 17.07 -30.07
C SER A 60 -4.12 16.96 -28.88
N MET A 61 -4.08 18.01 -28.08
CA MET A 61 -3.52 17.95 -26.73
C MET A 61 -4.37 16.92 -25.99
N ALA A 62 -3.89 15.68 -25.93
CA ALA A 62 -4.40 14.73 -24.95
C ALA A 62 -4.20 15.40 -23.59
N SER A 63 -5.29 15.80 -22.96
CA SER A 63 -5.27 16.18 -21.56
C SER A 63 -4.58 15.06 -20.78
N PRO A 64 -3.70 15.36 -19.80
CA PRO A 64 -3.16 14.32 -18.96
C PRO A 64 -4.34 13.54 -18.38
N LEU A 65 -4.36 12.22 -18.58
CA LEU A 65 -5.32 11.36 -17.90
C LEU A 65 -5.20 11.66 -16.40
N PRO A 66 -6.33 11.82 -15.67
CA PRO A 66 -6.27 12.02 -14.23
C PRO A 66 -5.47 10.88 -13.58
N ASN A 67 -4.64 11.22 -12.58
CA ASN A 67 -3.86 10.22 -11.87
C ASN A 67 -4.80 9.16 -11.26
N PRO A 68 -4.40 7.87 -11.26
CA PRO A 68 -5.20 6.81 -10.65
C PRO A 68 -5.51 7.10 -9.18
N PHE A 69 -6.75 6.87 -8.77
CA PHE A 69 -7.17 7.01 -7.38
C PHE A 69 -6.49 5.95 -6.53
N SER A 70 -5.80 6.37 -5.48
CA SER A 70 -4.89 5.52 -4.74
C SER A 70 -5.46 5.10 -3.38
N VAL A 71 -5.66 3.80 -3.17
CA VAL A 71 -6.22 3.22 -1.93
C VAL A 71 -5.19 2.34 -1.24
N LEU A 72 -4.95 2.59 0.06
CA LEU A 72 -4.07 1.79 0.91
C LEU A 72 -4.88 1.08 2.01
N PHE A 73 -4.80 -0.24 2.06
CA PHE A 73 -5.41 -1.04 3.13
C PHE A 73 -4.38 -1.32 4.24
N VAL A 74 -4.74 -1.08 5.51
CA VAL A 74 -3.79 -1.18 6.62
C VAL A 74 -4.34 -2.02 7.75
N CYS A 75 -3.58 -3.06 8.14
CA CYS A 75 -3.84 -3.84 9.35
C CYS A 75 -2.60 -3.84 10.25
N LEU A 76 -2.58 -4.65 11.30
CA LEU A 76 -1.39 -4.76 12.18
C LEU A 76 -0.15 -5.27 11.42
N GLY A 77 -0.14 -6.55 11.03
CA GLY A 77 1.07 -7.20 10.48
C GLY A 77 1.17 -7.31 8.96
N ASN A 78 0.19 -6.81 8.20
CA ASN A 78 0.12 -6.89 6.74
C ASN A 78 0.34 -8.29 6.14
N ILE A 79 -0.18 -9.32 6.80
CA ILE A 79 -0.14 -10.69 6.30
C ILE A 79 -1.54 -11.30 6.15
N CYS A 80 -2.59 -10.68 6.68
CA CYS A 80 -3.91 -11.32 6.70
C CYS A 80 -5.03 -10.41 6.21
N ARG A 81 -5.47 -9.46 7.04
CA ARG A 81 -6.64 -8.62 6.75
C ARG A 81 -6.39 -7.62 5.62
N SER A 82 -5.31 -6.84 5.68
CA SER A 82 -5.03 -5.85 4.63
C SER A 82 -4.64 -6.46 3.27
N PRO A 83 -3.86 -7.56 3.18
CA PRO A 83 -3.68 -8.28 1.90
C PRO A 83 -4.98 -8.83 1.32
N ALA A 84 -5.90 -9.31 2.18
CA ALA A 84 -7.20 -9.77 1.72
C ALA A 84 -8.04 -8.62 1.17
N ALA A 85 -8.03 -7.45 1.82
CA ALA A 85 -8.74 -6.28 1.35
C ALA A 85 -8.19 -5.78 0.00
N GLU A 86 -6.86 -5.75 -0.15
CA GLU A 86 -6.18 -5.45 -1.42
C GLU A 86 -6.63 -6.39 -2.54
N GLY A 87 -6.62 -7.71 -2.28
CA GLY A 87 -7.05 -8.72 -3.25
C GLY A 87 -8.52 -8.59 -3.63
N VAL A 88 -9.42 -8.44 -2.64
CA VAL A 88 -10.86 -8.28 -2.86
C VAL A 88 -11.15 -7.03 -3.69
N PHE A 89 -10.56 -5.89 -3.31
CA PHE A 89 -10.81 -4.62 -4.00
C PHE A 89 -10.23 -4.63 -5.42
N THR A 90 -9.03 -5.18 -5.60
CA THR A 90 -8.39 -5.31 -6.93
C THR A 90 -9.23 -6.18 -7.87
N ASP A 91 -9.70 -7.34 -7.39
CA ASP A 91 -10.57 -8.22 -8.16
C ASP A 91 -11.90 -7.54 -8.54
N LEU A 92 -12.51 -6.82 -7.59
CA LEU A 92 -13.74 -6.06 -7.84
C LEU A 92 -13.53 -4.96 -8.89
N VAL A 93 -12.51 -4.12 -8.74
CA VAL A 93 -12.17 -3.03 -9.67
C VAL A 93 -11.92 -3.56 -11.07
N LYS A 94 -11.20 -4.69 -11.20
CA LYS A 94 -10.97 -5.36 -12.48
C LYS A 94 -12.26 -5.87 -13.11
N LYS A 95 -13.11 -6.55 -12.33
CA LYS A 95 -14.42 -7.05 -12.79
C LYS A 95 -15.34 -5.93 -13.24
N ARG A 96 -15.22 -4.74 -12.64
CA ARG A 96 -15.99 -3.54 -12.99
C ARG A 96 -15.37 -2.71 -14.11
N GLY A 97 -14.18 -3.07 -14.60
CA GLY A 97 -13.51 -2.41 -15.72
C GLY A 97 -12.76 -1.13 -15.37
N PHE A 98 -12.41 -0.91 -14.10
CA PHE A 98 -11.75 0.31 -13.62
C PHE A 98 -10.26 0.13 -13.26
N ASP A 99 -9.63 -0.99 -13.64
CA ASP A 99 -8.24 -1.33 -13.22
C ASP A 99 -7.23 -0.21 -13.49
N ALA A 100 -7.31 0.44 -14.65
CA ALA A 100 -6.40 1.53 -15.02
C ALA A 100 -6.61 2.82 -14.20
N ASN A 101 -7.74 2.95 -13.52
CA ASN A 101 -8.12 4.14 -12.75
C ASN A 101 -7.71 4.06 -11.28
N PHE A 102 -7.19 2.91 -10.81
CA PHE A 102 -6.86 2.71 -9.42
C PHE A 102 -5.40 2.29 -9.23
N LYS A 103 -4.82 2.79 -8.14
CA LYS A 103 -3.60 2.23 -7.54
C LYS A 103 -4.00 1.63 -6.20
N ILE A 104 -3.74 0.35 -6.02
CA ILE A 104 -4.20 -0.41 -4.86
C ILE A 104 -3.00 -1.07 -4.20
N ASP A 105 -2.89 -0.96 -2.88
CA ASP A 105 -1.79 -1.53 -2.11
C ASP A 105 -2.24 -1.87 -0.67
N SER A 106 -1.40 -2.58 0.07
CA SER A 106 -1.59 -2.83 1.50
C SER A 106 -0.32 -2.62 2.32
N ALA A 107 -0.51 -2.31 3.61
CA ALA A 107 0.57 -2.12 4.56
C ALA A 107 0.20 -2.56 5.99
N GLY A 108 1.19 -2.52 6.87
CA GLY A 108 1.13 -2.92 8.28
C GLY A 108 1.48 -1.77 9.21
N THR A 109 0.88 -1.70 10.39
CA THR A 109 1.29 -0.72 11.42
C THR A 109 2.62 -1.09 12.09
N ILE A 110 3.04 -2.35 11.98
CA ILE A 110 4.34 -2.86 12.40
C ILE A 110 5.14 -3.45 11.24
N ASP A 111 6.45 -3.61 11.43
CA ASP A 111 7.41 -4.16 10.45
C ASP A 111 7.80 -5.62 10.70
N TYR A 112 7.24 -6.26 11.75
CA TYR A 112 7.62 -7.62 12.17
C TYR A 112 7.55 -8.69 11.06
N HIS A 113 6.69 -8.49 10.06
CA HIS A 113 6.51 -9.41 8.94
C HIS A 113 7.03 -8.88 7.60
N GLU A 114 7.74 -7.74 7.56
CA GLU A 114 8.20 -7.14 6.29
C GLU A 114 8.92 -8.17 5.40
N GLY A 115 8.53 -8.20 4.11
CA GLY A 115 9.04 -9.14 3.11
C GLY A 115 8.35 -10.51 3.09
N ASN A 116 7.49 -10.84 4.06
CA ASN A 116 6.76 -12.11 4.05
C ASN A 116 5.56 -12.08 3.10
N GLU A 117 5.21 -13.24 2.56
CA GLU A 117 3.92 -13.41 1.89
C GLU A 117 2.74 -13.32 2.86
N ALA A 118 1.55 -13.08 2.30
CA ALA A 118 0.29 -13.23 3.04
C ALA A 118 0.10 -14.65 3.63
N ASP A 119 -0.62 -14.71 4.75
CA ASP A 119 -0.98 -15.91 5.50
C ASP A 119 -1.65 -16.93 4.58
N GLN A 120 -1.10 -18.15 4.55
CA GLN A 120 -1.53 -19.19 3.64
C GLN A 120 -2.99 -19.62 3.86
N ARG A 121 -3.54 -19.47 5.07
CA ARG A 121 -4.95 -19.78 5.36
C ARG A 121 -5.87 -18.73 4.76
N MET A 122 -5.47 -17.46 4.80
CA MET A 122 -6.19 -16.38 4.13
C MET A 122 -6.11 -16.53 2.61
N LYS A 123 -4.90 -16.76 2.05
CA LYS A 123 -4.74 -17.07 0.61
C LYS A 123 -5.63 -18.22 0.17
N ALA A 124 -5.69 -19.31 0.95
CA ALA A 124 -6.55 -20.45 0.64
C ALA A 124 -8.04 -20.10 0.70
N ALA A 125 -8.46 -19.24 1.64
CA ALA A 125 -9.85 -18.78 1.73
C ALA A 125 -10.25 -17.88 0.56
N SER A 126 -9.46 -16.87 0.26
CA SER A 126 -9.68 -15.98 -0.88
C SER A 126 -9.69 -16.72 -2.21
N LYS A 127 -8.79 -17.69 -2.39
CA LYS A 127 -8.74 -18.51 -3.61
C LYS A 127 -10.02 -19.30 -3.85
N ARG A 128 -10.72 -19.77 -2.80
CA ARG A 128 -12.03 -20.44 -2.95
C ARG A 128 -13.10 -19.49 -3.51
N ARG A 129 -12.95 -18.18 -3.33
CA ARG A 129 -13.81 -17.13 -3.88
C ARG A 129 -13.32 -16.59 -5.24
N GLY A 130 -12.25 -17.17 -5.79
CA GLY A 130 -11.63 -16.72 -7.03
C GLY A 130 -10.75 -15.47 -6.88
N ILE A 131 -10.40 -15.10 -5.64
CA ILE A 131 -9.60 -13.91 -5.32
C ILE A 131 -8.16 -14.33 -5.07
N GLU A 132 -7.23 -13.72 -5.80
CA GLU A 132 -5.80 -13.94 -5.63
C GLU A 132 -5.20 -12.88 -4.69
N ILE A 133 -4.38 -13.32 -3.74
CA ILE A 133 -3.62 -12.44 -2.85
C ILE A 133 -2.13 -12.64 -3.14
N THR A 134 -1.50 -11.61 -3.68
CA THR A 134 -0.08 -11.56 -4.04
C THR A 134 0.74 -10.61 -3.18
N SER A 135 0.11 -9.95 -2.20
CA SER A 135 0.77 -8.93 -1.37
C SER A 135 1.99 -9.48 -0.64
N ILE A 136 3.03 -8.65 -0.59
CA ILE A 136 4.22 -8.86 0.23
C ILE A 136 4.17 -7.84 1.36
N SER A 137 4.29 -8.32 2.59
CA SER A 137 4.14 -7.51 3.79
C SER A 137 5.14 -6.35 3.79
N ARG A 138 4.68 -5.15 4.11
CA ARG A 138 5.49 -3.96 4.37
C ARG A 138 4.90 -3.11 5.49
N PRO A 139 5.72 -2.38 6.26
CA PRO A 139 5.20 -1.37 7.17
C PRO A 139 4.65 -0.16 6.39
N ILE A 140 3.70 0.53 7.00
CA ILE A 140 3.28 1.87 6.56
C ILE A 140 4.45 2.83 6.71
N ARG A 141 4.57 3.77 5.78
CA ARG A 141 5.67 4.73 5.67
C ARG A 141 5.12 6.15 5.58
N PRO A 142 5.92 7.18 5.91
CA PRO A 142 5.51 8.57 5.78
C PRO A 142 5.03 8.94 4.37
N SER A 143 5.69 8.38 3.33
CA SER A 143 5.31 8.60 1.94
C SER A 143 3.90 8.11 1.62
N ASP A 144 3.36 7.14 2.35
CA ASP A 144 2.00 6.64 2.12
C ASP A 144 0.94 7.75 2.33
N PHE A 145 1.19 8.72 3.21
CA PHE A 145 0.27 9.86 3.40
C PHE A 145 0.29 10.86 2.23
N VAL A 146 1.37 10.87 1.45
CA VAL A 146 1.53 11.66 0.23
C VAL A 146 0.92 10.91 -0.95
N ASP A 147 1.26 9.63 -1.08
CA ASP A 147 1.05 8.81 -2.27
C ASP A 147 -0.38 8.24 -2.39
N PHE A 148 -1.14 8.18 -1.29
CA PHE A 148 -2.49 7.62 -1.27
C PHE A 148 -3.55 8.68 -0.98
N ASP A 149 -4.68 8.54 -1.65
CA ASP A 149 -5.86 9.40 -1.49
C ASP A 149 -6.71 8.94 -0.30
N LEU A 150 -6.71 7.63 -0.04
CA LEU A 150 -7.47 7.00 1.02
C LEU A 150 -6.66 5.90 1.72
N ILE A 151 -6.70 5.91 3.06
CA ILE A 151 -6.05 4.90 3.92
C ILE A 151 -7.13 4.24 4.78
N LEU A 152 -7.29 2.93 4.64
CA LEU A 152 -8.35 2.15 5.27
C LEU A 152 -7.80 1.22 6.34
N ALA A 153 -8.04 1.58 7.60
CA ALA A 153 -7.67 0.79 8.76
C ALA A 153 -8.67 -0.35 8.98
N MET A 154 -8.16 -1.56 9.21
CA MET A 154 -9.01 -2.75 9.44
C MET A 154 -9.77 -2.70 10.77
N ASP A 155 -9.18 -2.10 11.79
CA ASP A 155 -9.78 -1.95 13.12
C ASP A 155 -9.43 -0.58 13.74
N LYS A 156 -10.01 -0.27 14.91
CA LYS A 156 -9.79 1.01 15.60
C LYS A 156 -8.37 1.16 16.08
N GLN A 157 -7.74 0.08 16.56
CA GLN A 157 -6.35 0.12 17.01
C GLN A 157 -5.43 0.48 15.84
N ASN A 158 -5.61 -0.13 14.68
CA ASN A 158 -4.84 0.19 13.48
C ASN A 158 -5.04 1.65 13.07
N ARG A 159 -6.27 2.18 13.17
CA ARG A 159 -6.53 3.60 12.91
C ARG A 159 -5.77 4.49 13.89
N GLU A 160 -5.77 4.17 15.17
CA GLU A 160 -5.02 4.90 16.20
C GLU A 160 -3.52 4.88 15.90
N ASP A 161 -2.95 3.69 15.66
CA ASP A 161 -1.52 3.52 15.34
C ASP A 161 -1.10 4.33 14.10
N ILE A 162 -1.92 4.35 13.05
CA ILE A 162 -1.67 5.13 11.83
C ILE A 162 -1.66 6.64 12.14
N LEU A 163 -2.62 7.12 12.94
CA LEU A 163 -2.70 8.53 13.31
C LEU A 163 -1.56 8.95 14.25
N GLU A 164 -1.14 8.07 15.16
CA GLU A 164 0.05 8.27 15.98
C GLU A 164 1.31 8.33 15.12
N ALA A 165 1.48 7.43 14.16
CA ALA A 165 2.60 7.45 13.22
C ALA A 165 2.62 8.77 12.41
N PHE A 166 1.48 9.19 11.85
CA PHE A 166 1.34 10.47 11.16
C PHE A 166 1.76 11.65 12.06
N ASN A 167 1.27 11.68 13.30
CA ASN A 167 1.60 12.73 14.25
C ASN A 167 3.07 12.76 14.64
N ARG A 168 3.76 11.62 14.66
CA ARG A 168 5.22 11.59 14.87
C ARG A 168 5.98 12.08 13.65
N TRP A 169 5.59 11.64 12.46
CA TRP A 169 6.31 11.95 11.22
C TRP A 169 6.13 13.38 10.73
N LYS A 170 4.99 14.02 10.99
CA LYS A 170 4.75 15.42 10.59
C LYS A 170 5.73 16.42 11.23
N PHE A 171 6.42 16.04 12.31
CA PHE A 171 7.44 16.88 12.94
C PHE A 171 8.83 16.74 12.30
N SER A 172 9.07 15.70 11.51
CA SER A 172 10.38 15.41 10.90
C SER A 172 10.35 15.31 9.38
N GLN A 173 9.16 15.28 8.76
CA GLN A 173 8.98 15.12 7.32
C GLN A 173 7.87 16.05 6.81
N THR A 174 7.98 16.45 5.54
CA THR A 174 6.94 17.22 4.85
C THR A 174 5.78 16.29 4.49
N LEU A 175 4.71 16.34 5.28
CA LEU A 175 3.48 15.60 5.04
C LEU A 175 2.31 16.56 4.77
N PRO A 176 1.25 16.13 4.05
CA PRO A 176 0.05 16.93 3.89
C PRO A 176 -0.59 17.26 5.24
N GLU A 177 -0.94 18.52 5.48
CA GLU A 177 -1.52 18.99 6.75
C GLU A 177 -2.78 18.20 7.12
N ASP A 178 -3.58 17.86 6.13
CA ASP A 178 -4.83 17.12 6.24
C ASP A 178 -4.68 15.62 5.95
N GLY A 179 -3.46 15.08 5.90
CA GLY A 179 -3.22 13.65 5.64
C GLY A 179 -3.97 12.70 6.58
N HIS A 180 -4.18 13.13 7.83
CA HIS A 180 -4.99 12.42 8.82
C HIS A 180 -6.47 12.24 8.41
N LYS A 181 -7.04 13.13 7.60
CA LYS A 181 -8.43 13.06 7.15
C LYS A 181 -8.67 11.94 6.14
N LYS A 182 -7.61 11.46 5.49
CA LYS A 182 -7.63 10.32 4.57
C LYS A 182 -7.76 8.97 5.29
N VAL A 183 -7.58 8.93 6.62
CA VAL A 183 -7.60 7.69 7.42
C VAL A 183 -9.03 7.38 7.89
N LYS A 184 -9.62 6.31 7.36
CA LYS A 184 -10.97 5.82 7.71
C LYS A 184 -10.93 4.35 8.15
N LEU A 185 -12.01 3.88 8.76
CA LEU A 185 -12.18 2.46 9.08
C LEU A 185 -12.72 1.72 7.86
N MET A 186 -12.23 0.51 7.58
CA MET A 186 -12.74 -0.31 6.48
C MET A 186 -14.26 -0.53 6.62
N CYS A 187 -14.70 -0.90 7.82
CA CYS A 187 -16.11 -1.17 8.10
C CYS A 187 -17.01 0.07 8.09
N SER A 188 -16.48 1.30 7.97
CA SER A 188 -17.36 2.46 7.70
C SER A 188 -18.00 2.40 6.32
N TYR A 189 -17.53 1.49 5.46
CA TYR A 189 -18.10 1.22 4.14
C TYR A 189 -18.95 -0.06 4.11
N CYS A 190 -19.11 -0.80 5.22
CA CYS A 190 -20.05 -1.91 5.26
C CYS A 190 -21.49 -1.41 5.08
N ASN A 191 -22.30 -2.14 4.32
CA ASN A 191 -23.71 -1.81 4.07
C ASN A 191 -24.66 -2.98 4.40
N LYS A 192 -24.18 -4.22 4.28
CA LYS A 192 -24.92 -5.44 4.62
C LYS A 192 -24.57 -5.96 6.02
N HIS A 193 -23.52 -5.43 6.64
CA HIS A 193 -22.98 -5.85 7.92
C HIS A 193 -22.88 -4.69 8.90
N ASP A 194 -23.25 -4.93 10.16
CA ASP A 194 -23.27 -3.92 11.23
C ASP A 194 -21.95 -3.86 12.02
N GLU A 195 -20.98 -4.72 11.71
CA GLU A 195 -19.67 -4.71 12.36
C GLU A 195 -18.95 -3.38 12.14
N THR A 196 -18.29 -2.89 13.19
CA THR A 196 -17.53 -1.63 13.13
C THR A 196 -16.05 -1.81 12.81
N GLU A 197 -15.56 -3.06 12.82
CA GLU A 197 -14.15 -3.43 12.67
C GLU A 197 -14.04 -4.81 11.98
N VAL A 198 -12.99 -5.00 11.19
CA VAL A 198 -12.64 -6.31 10.61
C VAL A 198 -11.87 -7.11 11.66
N PRO A 199 -12.45 -8.21 12.19
CA PRO A 199 -11.88 -8.94 13.31
C PRO A 199 -10.59 -9.64 12.89
N ASP A 200 -9.64 -9.78 13.82
CA ASP A 200 -8.45 -10.59 13.57
C ASP A 200 -8.84 -12.09 13.48
N PRO A 201 -8.58 -12.77 12.35
CA PRO A 201 -9.07 -14.12 12.14
C PRO A 201 -8.27 -15.19 12.90
N TYR A 202 -7.14 -14.85 13.53
CA TYR A 202 -6.19 -15.83 14.08
C TYR A 202 -6.80 -16.76 15.14
N TYR A 203 -7.80 -16.28 15.90
CA TYR A 203 -8.47 -17.03 16.95
C TYR A 203 -9.79 -17.70 16.51
N GLY A 204 -10.28 -17.41 15.30
CA GLY A 204 -11.59 -17.86 14.80
C GLY A 204 -11.56 -19.18 14.02
N GLY A 205 -10.39 -19.78 13.83
CA GLY A 205 -10.21 -20.92 12.93
C GLY A 205 -10.67 -20.60 11.50
N HIS A 206 -11.09 -21.61 10.74
CA HIS A 206 -11.53 -21.43 9.35
C HIS A 206 -12.66 -20.41 9.17
N LYS A 207 -13.64 -20.41 10.08
CA LYS A 207 -14.78 -19.48 10.03
C LYS A 207 -14.36 -18.02 10.22
N GLY A 208 -13.27 -17.77 10.95
CA GLY A 208 -12.72 -16.42 11.11
C GLY A 208 -12.28 -15.81 9.78
N PHE A 209 -11.61 -16.58 8.93
CA PHE A 209 -11.17 -16.11 7.60
C PHE A 209 -12.35 -15.83 6.68
N GLU A 210 -13.37 -16.70 6.68
CA GLU A 210 -14.58 -16.48 5.88
C GLU A 210 -15.32 -15.21 6.34
N LYS A 211 -15.47 -15.00 7.65
CA LYS A 211 -16.11 -13.79 8.18
C LYS A 211 -15.36 -12.51 7.78
N VAL A 212 -14.02 -12.53 7.78
CA VAL A 212 -13.23 -11.40 7.29
C VAL A 212 -13.54 -11.12 5.82
N LEU A 213 -13.57 -12.14 4.97
CA LEU A 213 -13.88 -11.97 3.55
C LEU A 213 -15.30 -11.47 3.32
N ASP A 214 -16.28 -11.93 4.10
CA ASP A 214 -17.67 -11.43 4.00
C ASP A 214 -17.78 -9.93 4.27
N LEU A 215 -17.06 -9.44 5.29
CA LEU A 215 -17.00 -8.01 5.62
C LEU A 215 -16.26 -7.22 4.53
N LEU A 216 -15.15 -7.76 4.01
CA LEU A 216 -14.36 -7.08 2.99
C LEU A 216 -15.10 -6.99 1.66
N GLU A 217 -15.81 -8.03 1.23
CA GLU A 217 -16.62 -8.01 0.00
C GLU A 217 -17.76 -7.00 0.10
N ASP A 218 -18.45 -6.95 1.25
CA ASP A 218 -19.48 -5.95 1.50
C ASP A 218 -18.91 -4.52 1.47
N ALA A 219 -17.85 -4.27 2.24
CA ALA A 219 -17.29 -2.94 2.36
C ALA A 219 -16.60 -2.47 1.06
N CYS A 220 -15.95 -3.36 0.30
CA CYS A 220 -15.29 -3.01 -0.95
C CYS A 220 -16.29 -2.60 -2.05
N GLU A 221 -17.47 -3.22 -2.09
CA GLU A 221 -18.52 -2.87 -3.05
C GLU A 221 -18.97 -1.41 -2.83
N SER A 222 -19.39 -1.08 -1.61
CA SER A 222 -19.83 0.27 -1.26
C SER A 222 -18.69 1.30 -1.26
N LEU A 223 -17.45 0.87 -0.98
CA LEU A 223 -16.27 1.71 -1.15
C LEU A 223 -16.08 2.14 -2.61
N LEU A 224 -16.13 1.20 -3.56
CA LEU A 224 -15.99 1.50 -4.97
C LEU A 224 -17.09 2.47 -5.44
N GLU A 225 -18.34 2.21 -5.06
CA GLU A 225 -19.47 3.08 -5.38
C GLU A 225 -19.27 4.52 -4.84
N SER A 226 -18.85 4.66 -3.58
CA SER A 226 -18.55 5.96 -2.97
C SER A 226 -17.43 6.70 -3.71
N ILE A 227 -16.32 6.02 -4.03
CA ILE A 227 -15.21 6.63 -4.76
C ILE A 227 -15.68 7.10 -6.14
N LEU A 228 -16.41 6.27 -6.89
CA LEU A 228 -16.90 6.63 -8.22
C LEU A 228 -17.91 7.78 -8.18
N ALA A 229 -18.75 7.86 -7.14
CA ALA A 229 -19.72 8.94 -6.98
C ALA A 229 -19.05 10.29 -6.65
N GLU A 230 -18.02 10.27 -5.80
CA GLU A 230 -17.27 11.46 -5.36
C GLU A 230 -16.28 11.94 -6.42
N ASN A 231 -15.79 11.03 -7.28
CA ASN A 231 -14.74 11.29 -8.28
C ASN A 231 -15.26 11.05 -9.70
N LYS A 232 -16.24 11.85 -10.15
CA LYS A 232 -16.87 11.67 -11.48
C LYS A 232 -15.89 11.64 -12.67
N HIS A 233 -14.73 12.29 -12.53
CA HIS A 233 -13.67 12.28 -13.54
C HIS A 233 -13.02 10.90 -13.74
N ILE A 234 -13.22 9.95 -12.82
CA ILE A 234 -12.78 8.55 -12.95
C ILE A 234 -13.66 7.77 -13.94
N GLN A 235 -14.92 8.20 -14.13
CA GLN A 235 -15.88 7.50 -14.98
C GLN A 235 -15.75 7.82 -16.47
N ASP A 236 -15.06 8.91 -16.82
CA ASP A 236 -14.89 9.39 -18.19
C ASP A 236 -13.42 9.24 -18.64
N PRO A 237 -13.09 8.25 -19.50
CA PRO A 237 -11.73 8.01 -19.99
C PRO A 237 -11.22 9.06 -20.99
#